data_AF-A0A6S7A655-F1
#
_entry.id   AF-A0A6S7A655-F1
#
_cell.length_a   1.000
_cell.length_b   1.000
_cell.length_c   1.000
_cell.angle_alpha   90.00
_cell.angle_beta   90.00
_cell.angle_gamma   90.00
#
_symmetry.space_group_name_H-M   'P 1'
#
loop_
_entity.id
_entity.type
_entity.pdbx_description
1 polymer ?
#
loop_
_entity_poly.entity_id
_entity_poly.type
_entity_poly.pdbx_seq_one_letter_code
_entity_poly.pdbx_strand_id
1 'polypeptide(L)'
;MINGIAPFAWILLGAVIVLLPGIVMLLGRGGPRDERGRRMFQFRPVRRACGLLLVCLGCVSGLLALSLVQFVRLTTDQPVARIDIRQQAEGQFQVNANAPGIGDKQYVLYGDQWQIDARVVRWKLPALMAGVPPLYRLERLSGRYSDAAREATATRSVHPLDDWPAPDLGSLKKSFPNWFPFVDVQFGSGAYMPLFDGARYQVFMDPRGALFIRPDGEATAEGLKRLGW
;
A
#
# COMPACT_ATOMS: atom_id res chain seq x y z
N MET A 1 9.31 0.18 -14.78
CA MET A 1 8.05 0.93 -14.66
C MET A 1 7.93 1.80 -15.90
N ILE A 2 7.09 1.42 -16.85
CA ILE A 2 6.88 2.20 -18.08
C ILE A 2 6.04 3.42 -17.69
N ASN A 3 6.57 4.62 -17.95
CA ASN A 3 5.83 5.87 -17.90
C ASN A 3 4.60 5.75 -18.81
N GLY A 4 3.43 5.60 -18.22
CA GLY A 4 2.17 5.45 -18.94
C GLY A 4 1.06 5.27 -17.95
N ILE A 5 0.12 6.20 -17.98
CA ILE A 5 -1.18 6.19 -17.29
C ILE A 5 -1.63 4.77 -16.95
N ALA A 6 -1.90 4.52 -15.67
CA ALA A 6 -2.19 3.17 -15.17
C ALA A 6 -3.32 2.49 -15.98
N PRO A 7 -3.21 1.19 -16.28
CA PRO A 7 -4.09 0.49 -17.24
C PRO A 7 -5.58 0.61 -16.91
N PHE A 8 -5.93 0.77 -15.63
CA PHE A 8 -7.31 1.03 -15.20
C PHE A 8 -7.90 2.34 -15.72
N ALA A 9 -7.08 3.37 -15.96
CA ALA A 9 -7.56 4.67 -16.44
C ALA A 9 -7.97 4.61 -17.93
N TRP A 10 -7.33 3.75 -18.74
CA TRP A 10 -7.77 3.46 -20.10
C TRP A 10 -9.12 2.72 -20.12
N ILE A 11 -9.32 1.78 -19.20
CA ILE A 11 -10.59 1.05 -19.06
C ILE A 11 -11.71 2.00 -18.63
N LEU A 12 -11.43 2.92 -17.70
CA LEU A 12 -12.40 3.91 -17.22
C LEU A 12 -12.76 4.92 -18.33
N LEU A 13 -11.77 5.37 -19.10
CA LEU A 13 -11.98 6.25 -20.25
C LEU A 13 -12.81 5.56 -21.35
N GLY A 14 -12.49 4.31 -21.67
CA GLY A 14 -13.28 3.49 -22.60
C GLY A 14 -14.71 3.27 -22.12
N ALA A 15 -14.90 3.02 -20.81
CA ALA A 15 -16.22 2.87 -20.21
C ALA A 15 -17.05 4.15 -20.41
N VAL A 16 -16.49 5.34 -20.12
CA VAL A 16 -17.19 6.63 -20.29
C VAL A 16 -17.55 6.89 -21.76
N ILE A 17 -16.63 6.61 -22.69
CA ILE A 17 -16.87 6.77 -24.13
C ILE A 17 -18.01 5.87 -24.63
N VAL A 18 -18.19 4.68 -24.05
CA VAL A 18 -19.28 3.75 -24.41
C VAL A 18 -20.59 4.11 -23.71
N LEU A 19 -20.53 4.60 -22.46
CA LEU A 19 -21.70 4.92 -21.63
C LEU A 19 -22.48 6.13 -22.17
N LEU A 20 -21.77 7.18 -22.58
CA LEU A 20 -22.37 8.42 -23.12
C LEU A 20 -23.28 8.18 -24.34
N PRO A 21 -22.83 7.55 -25.44
CA PRO A 21 -23.69 7.24 -26.59
C PRO A 21 -24.76 6.21 -26.24
N GLY A 22 -24.50 5.26 -25.33
CA GLY A 22 -25.49 4.31 -24.83
C GLY A 22 -26.69 5.00 -24.16
N ILE A 23 -26.44 5.95 -23.26
CA ILE A 23 -27.47 6.76 -22.59
C ILE A 23 -28.25 7.60 -23.62
N VAL A 24 -27.55 8.25 -24.55
CA VAL A 24 -28.17 9.07 -25.61
C VAL A 24 -29.07 8.22 -26.52
N MET A 25 -28.65 7.01 -26.88
CA MET A 25 -29.48 6.09 -27.68
C MET A 25 -30.72 5.59 -26.92
N LEU A 26 -30.57 5.33 -25.61
CA LEU A 26 -31.62 4.81 -24.72
C LEU A 26 -32.69 5.87 -24.39
N LEU A 27 -32.27 7.09 -24.02
CA LEU A 27 -33.14 8.18 -23.56
C LEU A 27 -33.50 9.18 -24.67
N GLY A 28 -32.78 9.19 -25.79
CA GLY A 28 -32.99 10.15 -26.88
C GLY A 28 -34.40 10.05 -27.47
N ARG A 29 -35.17 11.15 -27.41
CA ARG A 29 -36.52 11.25 -27.98
C ARG A 29 -36.56 11.43 -29.51
N GLY A 30 -35.42 11.73 -30.15
CA GLY A 30 -35.35 12.06 -31.58
C GLY A 30 -35.23 10.83 -32.49
N GLY A 31 -36.29 10.52 -33.23
CA GLY A 31 -36.19 9.81 -34.50
C GLY A 31 -36.44 10.79 -35.63
N PRO A 32 -35.83 10.63 -36.83
CA PRO A 32 -36.07 11.53 -37.95
C PRO A 32 -37.57 11.63 -38.24
N ARG A 33 -38.06 12.86 -38.33
CA ARG A 33 -39.41 13.15 -38.84
C ARG A 33 -39.31 13.21 -40.35
N ASP A 34 -40.05 12.34 -41.01
CA ASP A 34 -40.23 12.39 -42.46
C ASP A 34 -40.94 13.71 -42.84
N GLU A 35 -40.75 14.22 -44.06
CA GLU A 35 -41.35 15.48 -44.54
C GLU A 35 -42.90 15.49 -44.47
N ARG A 36 -43.53 14.31 -44.28
CA ARG A 36 -44.98 14.12 -44.10
C ARG A 36 -45.43 13.89 -42.66
N GLY A 37 -44.57 14.11 -41.66
CA GLY A 37 -44.93 14.08 -40.23
C GLY A 37 -45.31 12.69 -39.68
N ARG A 38 -45.14 11.61 -40.45
CA ARG A 38 -45.42 10.24 -40.00
C ARG A 38 -44.25 9.70 -39.20
N ARG A 39 -44.52 9.20 -37.99
CA ARG A 39 -43.49 8.65 -37.10
C ARG A 39 -43.02 7.30 -37.66
N MET A 40 -41.77 7.20 -38.13
CA MET A 40 -41.18 5.92 -38.50
C MET A 40 -41.03 5.04 -37.24
N PHE A 41 -41.92 4.07 -37.07
CA PHE A 41 -42.05 3.28 -35.84
C PHE A 41 -41.05 2.10 -35.76
N GLN A 42 -40.35 1.78 -36.86
CA GLN A 42 -39.75 0.47 -37.07
C GLN A 42 -38.39 0.24 -36.39
N PHE A 43 -37.57 1.28 -36.14
CA PHE A 43 -36.21 1.11 -35.59
C PHE A 43 -36.04 1.54 -34.13
N ARG A 44 -37.13 1.96 -33.48
CA ARG A 44 -37.13 2.40 -32.08
C ARG A 44 -36.75 1.31 -31.06
N PRO A 45 -37.26 0.06 -31.14
CA PRO A 45 -36.90 -0.96 -30.15
C PRO A 45 -35.44 -1.43 -30.34
N VAL A 46 -34.98 -1.57 -31.58
CA VAL A 46 -33.59 -1.98 -31.89
C VAL A 46 -32.59 -0.95 -31.35
N ARG A 47 -32.85 0.35 -31.57
CA ARG A 47 -31.97 1.40 -31.03
C ARG A 47 -31.92 1.40 -29.50
N ARG A 48 -33.05 1.16 -28.83
CA ARG A 48 -33.10 1.04 -27.37
C ARG A 48 -32.38 -0.21 -26.86
N ALA A 49 -32.49 -1.34 -27.57
CA ALA A 49 -31.76 -2.56 -27.24
C ALA A 49 -30.24 -2.37 -27.39
N CYS A 50 -29.77 -1.76 -28.49
CA CYS A 50 -28.36 -1.41 -28.65
C CYS A 50 -27.88 -0.42 -27.58
N GLY A 51 -28.67 0.62 -27.27
CA GLY A 51 -28.36 1.57 -26.20
C GLY A 51 -28.25 0.89 -24.83
N LEU A 52 -29.16 -0.03 -24.51
CA LEU A 52 -29.10 -0.83 -23.28
C LEU A 52 -27.82 -1.69 -23.23
N LEU A 53 -27.47 -2.33 -24.33
CA LEU A 53 -26.26 -3.17 -24.44
C LEU A 53 -24.99 -2.34 -24.19
N LEU A 54 -24.90 -1.14 -24.77
CA LEU A 54 -23.79 -0.22 -24.55
C LEU A 54 -23.73 0.27 -23.09
N VAL A 55 -24.88 0.61 -22.49
CA VAL A 55 -24.93 0.99 -21.07
C VAL A 55 -24.47 -0.16 -20.18
N CYS A 56 -24.96 -1.39 -20.42
CA CYS A 56 -24.52 -2.58 -19.68
C CYS A 56 -23.00 -2.79 -19.84
N LEU A 57 -22.47 -2.69 -21.05
CA LEU A 57 -21.04 -2.82 -21.32
C LEU A 57 -20.22 -1.74 -20.59
N GLY A 58 -20.68 -0.48 -20.60
CA GLY A 58 -20.07 0.61 -19.87
C GLY A 58 -20.07 0.38 -18.35
N CYS A 59 -21.18 -0.10 -17.79
CA CYS A 59 -21.28 -0.45 -16.37
C CYS A 59 -20.33 -1.59 -15.98
N VAL A 60 -20.29 -2.68 -16.76
CA VAL A 60 -19.36 -3.81 -16.52
C VAL A 60 -17.91 -3.33 -16.60
N SER A 61 -17.56 -2.54 -17.61
CA SER A 61 -16.21 -1.98 -17.77
C SER A 61 -15.83 -1.07 -16.59
N GLY A 62 -16.76 -0.24 -16.12
CA GLY A 62 -16.55 0.62 -14.96
C GLY A 62 -16.35 -0.16 -13.66
N LEU A 63 -17.16 -1.20 -13.41
CA LEU A 63 -16.99 -2.10 -12.26
C LEU A 63 -15.63 -2.81 -12.32
N LEU A 64 -15.22 -3.26 -13.51
CA LEU A 64 -13.92 -3.89 -13.71
C LEU A 64 -12.76 -2.93 -13.45
N ALA A 65 -12.85 -1.67 -13.92
CA ALA A 65 -11.84 -0.64 -13.63
C ALA A 65 -11.73 -0.37 -12.11
N LEU A 66 -12.86 -0.22 -11.41
CA LEU A 66 -12.88 -0.01 -9.97
C LEU A 66 -12.26 -1.20 -9.21
N SER A 67 -12.61 -2.43 -9.61
CA SER A 67 -12.02 -3.64 -9.06
C SER A 67 -10.50 -3.68 -9.25
N LEU A 68 -10.01 -3.29 -10.42
CA LEU A 68 -8.57 -3.25 -10.71
C LEU A 68 -7.84 -2.18 -9.89
N VAL A 69 -8.42 -0.99 -9.74
CA VAL A 69 -7.87 0.08 -8.87
C VAL A 69 -7.77 -0.42 -7.44
N GLN A 70 -8.83 -1.03 -6.92
CA GLN A 70 -8.86 -1.56 -5.57
C GLN A 70 -7.85 -2.70 -5.38
N PHE A 71 -7.74 -3.59 -6.38
CA PHE A 71 -6.75 -4.66 -6.38
C PHE A 71 -5.32 -4.12 -6.29
N VAL A 72 -4.95 -3.15 -7.14
CA VAL A 72 -3.62 -2.54 -7.11
C VAL A 72 -3.35 -1.86 -5.76
N ARG A 73 -4.30 -1.12 -5.22
CA ARG A 73 -4.16 -0.50 -3.88
C ARG A 73 -3.94 -1.53 -2.78
N LEU A 74 -4.59 -2.69 -2.85
CA LEU A 74 -4.49 -3.77 -1.86
C LEU A 74 -3.25 -4.66 -2.04
N THR A 75 -2.52 -4.53 -3.14
CA THR A 75 -1.34 -5.35 -3.46
C THR A 75 -0.05 -4.56 -3.56
N THR A 76 -0.10 -3.23 -3.54
CA THR A 76 1.09 -2.40 -3.63
C THR A 76 1.72 -2.23 -2.25
N ASP A 77 2.91 -2.81 -2.10
CA ASP A 77 3.75 -2.64 -0.93
C ASP A 77 4.26 -1.19 -0.85
N GLN A 78 4.12 -0.55 0.32
CA GLN A 78 4.61 0.81 0.50
C GLN A 78 6.03 0.80 1.10
N PRO A 79 7.01 1.47 0.48
CA PRO A 79 8.33 1.65 1.10
C PRO A 79 8.21 2.60 2.28
N VAL A 80 8.54 2.13 3.48
CA VAL A 80 8.41 2.89 4.73
C VAL A 80 9.74 3.43 5.24
N ALA A 81 10.84 2.72 4.97
CA ALA A 81 12.18 3.15 5.36
C ALA A 81 13.25 2.55 4.45
N ARG A 82 14.38 3.25 4.32
CA ARG A 82 15.64 2.71 3.81
C ARG A 82 16.65 2.68 4.94
N ILE A 83 17.42 1.61 5.01
CA ILE A 83 18.38 1.34 6.06
C ILE A 83 19.73 1.06 5.42
N ASP A 84 20.75 1.86 5.76
CA ASP A 84 22.13 1.66 5.34
C ASP A 84 23.00 1.36 6.56
N ILE A 85 23.84 0.33 6.47
CA ILE A 85 24.59 -0.20 7.60
C ILE A 85 26.09 -0.07 7.35
N ARG A 86 26.81 0.40 8.36
CA ARG A 86 28.27 0.46 8.38
C ARG A 86 28.80 -0.09 9.67
N GLN A 87 29.80 -0.95 9.61
CA GLN A 87 30.44 -1.48 10.80
C GLN A 87 31.42 -0.44 11.38
N GLN A 88 31.27 -0.12 12.66
CA GLN A 88 32.21 0.77 13.38
C GLN A 88 33.25 -0.02 14.17
N ALA A 89 32.82 -1.12 14.80
CA ALA A 89 33.68 -2.05 15.52
C ALA A 89 33.06 -3.46 15.50
N GLU A 90 33.73 -4.44 16.09
CA GLU A 90 33.20 -5.79 16.21
C GLU A 90 31.90 -5.78 17.04
N GLY A 91 30.80 -6.23 16.44
CA GLY A 91 29.47 -6.23 17.07
C GLY A 91 28.84 -4.85 17.27
N GLN A 92 29.43 -3.77 16.73
CA GLN A 92 28.91 -2.40 16.79
C GLN A 92 28.75 -1.84 15.38
N PHE A 93 27.51 -1.46 15.05
CA PHE A 93 27.11 -1.00 13.74
C PHE A 93 26.45 0.37 13.81
N GLN A 94 26.82 1.24 12.87
CA GLN A 94 26.07 2.44 12.58
C GLN A 94 25.00 2.13 11.55
N VAL A 95 23.76 2.46 11.90
CA VAL A 95 22.59 2.28 11.06
C VAL A 95 22.03 3.65 10.71
N ASN A 96 22.10 3.99 9.44
CA ASN A 96 21.48 5.19 8.90
C ASN A 96 20.10 4.82 8.39
N ALA A 97 19.05 5.37 8.99
CA ALA A 97 17.68 5.17 8.58
C ALA A 97 17.13 6.44 7.93
N ASN A 98 16.57 6.28 6.72
CA ASN A 98 15.87 7.32 5.99
C ASN A 98 14.40 6.92 5.82
N ALA A 99 13.47 7.85 6.02
CA ALA A 99 12.05 7.61 5.80
C ALA A 99 11.40 8.81 5.10
N PRO A 100 10.31 8.62 4.34
CA PRO A 100 9.61 9.74 3.74
C PRO A 100 9.18 10.79 4.79
N GLY A 101 9.61 12.05 4.61
CA GLY A 101 9.30 13.14 5.55
C GLY A 101 10.23 13.25 6.76
N ILE A 102 11.19 12.33 6.91
CA ILE A 102 12.22 12.37 7.95
C ILE A 102 13.57 12.29 7.25
N GLY A 103 14.41 13.29 7.47
CA GLY A 103 15.79 13.24 6.97
C GLY A 103 16.57 12.04 7.52
N ASP A 104 17.79 11.87 7.02
CA ASP A 104 18.67 10.78 7.46
C ASP A 104 18.93 10.86 8.97
N LYS A 105 18.56 9.79 9.69
CA LYS A 105 18.86 9.61 11.11
C LYS A 105 19.87 8.50 11.30
N GLN A 106 20.78 8.70 12.24
CA GLN A 106 21.85 7.74 12.53
C GLN A 106 21.62 7.13 13.90
N TYR A 107 21.74 5.82 13.98
CA TYR A 107 21.57 5.03 15.19
C TYR A 107 22.77 4.12 15.36
N VAL A 108 23.23 3.92 16.59
CA VAL A 108 24.25 2.92 16.91
C VAL A 108 23.56 1.69 17.46
N LEU A 109 23.73 0.56 16.78
CA LEU A 109 23.19 -0.74 17.17
C LEU A 109 24.32 -1.70 17.55
N TYR A 110 24.02 -2.57 18.50
CA TYR A 110 24.86 -3.68 18.93
C TYR A 110 24.14 -5.01 18.69
N GLY A 111 24.85 -6.00 18.18
CA GLY A 111 24.29 -7.33 17.93
C GLY A 111 24.68 -7.90 16.56
N ASP A 112 24.03 -9.01 16.23
CA ASP A 112 24.24 -9.75 14.98
C ASP A 112 23.16 -9.42 13.93
N GLN A 113 22.02 -8.89 14.39
CA GLN A 113 20.84 -8.56 13.60
C GLN A 113 20.26 -7.22 14.07
N TRP A 114 19.49 -6.58 13.21
CA TRP A 114 18.67 -5.42 13.57
C TRP A 114 17.20 -5.76 13.36
N GLN A 115 16.34 -5.12 14.13
CA GLN A 115 14.90 -5.30 14.09
C GLN A 115 14.21 -3.94 14.10
N ILE A 116 13.16 -3.81 13.29
CA ILE A 116 12.27 -2.65 13.29
C ILE A 116 10.85 -3.12 13.60
N ASP A 117 10.21 -2.44 14.55
CA ASP A 117 8.86 -2.76 15.01
C ASP A 117 7.88 -1.64 14.64
N ALA A 118 6.69 -2.02 14.20
CA ALA A 118 5.54 -1.15 13.97
C ALA A 118 4.33 -1.61 14.78
N ARG A 119 3.53 -0.63 15.19
CA ARG A 119 2.16 -0.83 15.61
C ARG A 119 1.23 -0.54 14.45
N VAL A 120 0.34 -1.48 14.15
CA VAL A 120 -0.63 -1.35 13.07
C VAL A 120 -2.05 -1.43 13.59
N VAL A 121 -2.91 -0.56 13.05
CA VAL A 121 -4.35 -0.57 13.28
C VAL A 121 -5.03 -0.94 11.97
N ARG A 122 -5.72 -2.08 12.00
CA ARG A 122 -6.52 -2.55 10.86
C ARG A 122 -7.97 -2.14 11.04
N TRP A 123 -8.59 -1.72 9.95
CA TRP A 123 -10.00 -1.37 9.91
C TRP A 123 -10.90 -2.60 9.66
N LYS A 124 -12.11 -2.63 10.21
CA LYS A 124 -13.19 -3.55 9.84
C LYS A 124 -13.89 -3.07 8.56
N LEU A 125 -14.57 -3.99 7.89
CA LEU A 125 -15.54 -3.66 6.84
C LEU A 125 -16.67 -2.79 7.43
N PRO A 126 -17.08 -1.68 6.80
CA PRO A 126 -16.89 -1.28 5.40
C PRO A 126 -15.71 -0.33 5.12
N ALA A 127 -14.92 0.09 6.12
CA ALA A 127 -13.82 1.05 5.92
C ALA A 127 -12.71 0.50 5.00
N LEU A 128 -12.47 -0.83 5.04
CA LEU A 128 -11.61 -1.51 4.06
C LEU A 128 -12.15 -1.40 2.61
N MET A 129 -13.48 -1.43 2.43
CA MET A 129 -14.10 -1.29 1.10
C MET A 129 -14.03 0.14 0.56
N ALA A 130 -13.96 1.13 1.45
CA ALA A 130 -13.68 2.52 1.09
C ALA A 130 -12.20 2.76 0.68
N GLY A 131 -11.34 1.74 0.77
CA GLY A 131 -9.93 1.83 0.38
C GLY A 131 -9.08 2.68 1.31
N VAL A 132 -9.47 2.79 2.59
CA VAL A 132 -8.68 3.48 3.61
C VAL A 132 -7.44 2.64 3.93
N PRO A 133 -6.21 3.16 3.74
CA PRO A 133 -4.99 2.41 4.04
C PRO A 133 -4.91 2.08 5.55
N PRO A 134 -4.23 0.99 5.94
CA PRO A 134 -3.98 0.72 7.34
C PRO A 134 -3.18 1.86 7.97
N LEU A 135 -3.53 2.23 9.20
CA LEU A 135 -2.74 3.20 9.95
C LEU A 135 -1.60 2.44 10.61
N TYR A 136 -0.38 2.95 10.46
CA TYR A 136 0.80 2.39 11.10
C TYR A 136 1.63 3.47 11.76
N ARG A 137 2.36 3.06 12.79
CA ARG A 137 3.39 3.84 13.46
C ARG A 137 4.59 2.95 13.69
N LEU A 138 5.77 3.38 13.27
CA LEU A 138 7.01 2.73 13.63
C LEU A 138 7.36 3.11 15.07
N GLU A 139 7.62 2.11 15.90
CA GLU A 139 7.78 2.31 17.35
C GLU A 139 9.25 2.36 17.74
N ARG A 140 10.06 1.43 17.23
CA ARG A 140 11.47 1.31 17.63
C ARG A 140 12.32 0.60 16.59
N LEU A 141 13.61 0.94 16.62
CA LEU A 141 14.69 0.25 15.95
C LEU A 141 15.64 -0.32 17.01
N SER A 142 15.96 -1.60 16.94
CA SER A 142 16.79 -2.27 17.94
C SER A 142 17.81 -3.21 17.33
N GLY A 143 18.95 -3.36 17.99
CA GLY A 143 19.89 -4.46 17.74
C GLY A 143 19.41 -5.73 18.44
N ARG A 144 19.72 -6.88 17.84
CA ARG A 144 19.35 -8.22 18.30
C ARG A 144 20.51 -9.18 18.11
N TYR A 145 20.71 -10.06 19.07
CA TYR A 145 21.66 -11.16 19.02
C TYR A 145 20.94 -12.44 18.57
N SER A 146 21.60 -13.25 17.74
CA SER A 146 21.01 -14.50 17.27
C SER A 146 20.93 -15.55 18.39
N ASP A 147 21.85 -15.49 19.35
CA ASP A 147 21.89 -16.36 20.52
C ASP A 147 21.09 -15.78 21.70
N ALA A 148 20.19 -16.59 22.27
CA ALA A 148 19.29 -16.15 23.34
C ALA A 148 20.00 -15.86 24.67
N ALA A 149 21.09 -16.58 24.99
CA ALA A 149 21.84 -16.34 26.21
C ALA A 149 22.64 -15.03 26.12
N ARG A 150 23.20 -14.74 24.93
CA ARG A 150 23.81 -13.43 24.64
C ARG A 150 22.78 -12.30 24.66
N GLU A 151 21.63 -12.47 24.04
CA GLU A 151 20.54 -11.47 24.07
C GLU A 151 20.13 -11.07 25.51
N ALA A 152 20.21 -12.01 26.46
CA ALA A 152 19.88 -11.77 27.85
C ALA A 152 20.92 -10.93 28.62
N THR A 153 22.18 -10.95 28.20
CA THR A 153 23.32 -10.44 29.00
C THR A 153 24.13 -9.35 28.30
N ALA A 154 24.17 -9.36 26.97
CA ALA A 154 24.95 -8.44 26.17
C ALA A 154 24.33 -7.03 26.13
N THR A 155 25.13 -6.05 25.72
CA THR A 155 24.70 -4.66 25.57
C THR A 155 23.56 -4.55 24.57
N ARG A 156 22.42 -4.01 25.02
CA ARG A 156 21.24 -3.78 24.19
C ARG A 156 21.27 -2.39 23.59
N SER A 157 20.77 -2.28 22.36
CA SER A 157 20.53 -1.01 21.68
C SER A 157 19.08 -0.94 21.25
N VAL A 158 18.34 0.03 21.76
CA VAL A 158 16.93 0.26 21.41
C VAL A 158 16.73 1.75 21.28
N HIS A 159 16.29 2.18 20.10
CA HIS A 159 16.04 3.57 19.78
C HIS A 159 14.56 3.75 19.44
N PRO A 160 13.83 4.63 20.14
CA PRO A 160 12.46 4.95 19.78
C PRO A 160 12.41 5.69 18.44
N LEU A 161 11.37 5.43 17.66
CA LEU A 161 11.10 6.10 16.38
C LEU A 161 9.93 7.10 16.50
N ASP A 162 9.77 7.71 17.68
CA ASP A 162 8.63 8.58 18.00
C ASP A 162 8.51 9.84 17.13
N ASP A 163 9.64 10.31 16.59
CA ASP A 163 9.69 11.46 15.68
C ASP A 163 9.22 11.11 14.26
N TRP A 164 8.85 9.86 13.98
CA TRP A 164 8.38 9.47 12.66
C TRP A 164 6.94 9.94 12.45
N PRO A 165 6.62 10.53 11.26
CA PRO A 165 5.31 11.08 11.00
C PRO A 165 4.31 9.93 10.96
N ALA A 166 3.67 9.74 12.10
CA ALA A 166 2.65 8.75 12.30
C ALA A 166 1.34 9.45 12.66
N PRO A 167 0.20 8.93 12.18
CA PRO A 167 -1.09 9.31 12.72
C PRO A 167 -1.10 9.06 14.23
N ASP A 168 -1.47 10.06 15.04
CA ASP A 168 -1.54 9.88 16.49
C ASP A 168 -2.70 8.95 16.86
N LEU A 169 -2.39 7.65 16.95
CA LEU A 169 -3.33 6.61 17.33
C LEU A 169 -3.93 6.84 18.72
N GLY A 170 -3.18 7.49 19.62
CA GLY A 170 -3.64 7.84 20.97
C GLY A 170 -4.68 8.96 20.94
N SER A 171 -4.43 10.01 20.17
CA SER A 171 -5.42 11.07 19.93
C SER A 171 -6.63 10.55 19.15
N LEU A 172 -6.45 9.68 18.14
CA LEU A 172 -7.60 9.06 17.47
C LEU A 172 -8.48 8.25 18.43
N LYS A 173 -7.87 7.49 19.35
CA LYS A 173 -8.61 6.73 20.37
C LYS A 173 -9.34 7.65 21.36
N LYS A 174 -8.75 8.78 21.73
CA LYS A 174 -9.37 9.78 22.62
C LYS A 174 -10.48 10.59 21.93
N SER A 175 -10.30 10.94 20.66
CA SER A 175 -11.26 11.68 19.85
C SER A 175 -12.43 10.82 19.37
N PHE A 176 -12.22 9.52 19.20
CA PHE A 176 -13.25 8.54 18.82
C PHE A 176 -13.36 7.43 19.88
N PRO A 177 -13.80 7.73 21.11
CA PRO A 177 -13.88 6.74 22.20
C PRO A 177 -14.84 5.57 21.87
N ASN A 178 -15.79 5.79 20.96
CA ASN A 178 -16.71 4.79 20.40
C ASN A 178 -16.22 4.13 19.10
N TRP A 179 -14.90 3.97 18.90
CA TRP A 179 -14.27 3.31 17.73
C TRP A 179 -14.65 1.82 17.50
N PHE A 180 -15.70 1.34 18.18
CA PHE A 180 -16.09 -0.05 18.39
C PHE A 180 -16.48 -0.88 17.14
N PRO A 181 -16.96 -0.34 16.00
CA PRO A 181 -17.33 -1.19 14.85
C PRO A 181 -16.37 -1.17 13.66
N PHE A 182 -15.42 -0.21 13.59
CA PHE A 182 -14.54 -0.06 12.41
C PHE A 182 -13.07 -0.35 12.67
N VAL A 183 -12.65 -0.55 13.92
CA VAL A 183 -11.31 -1.09 14.21
C VAL A 183 -11.44 -2.59 14.38
N ASP A 184 -10.64 -3.33 13.62
CA ASP A 184 -10.65 -4.78 13.64
C ASP A 184 -9.71 -5.30 14.71
N VAL A 185 -8.42 -4.98 14.53
CA VAL A 185 -7.34 -5.43 15.41
C VAL A 185 -6.27 -4.36 15.52
N GLN A 186 -5.64 -4.31 16.68
CA GLN A 186 -4.35 -3.62 16.88
C GLN A 186 -3.31 -4.71 17.12
N PHE A 187 -2.24 -4.71 16.34
CA PHE A 187 -1.19 -5.71 16.46
C PHE A 187 0.18 -5.09 16.19
N GLY A 188 1.21 -5.74 16.73
CA GLY A 188 2.59 -5.43 16.43
C GLY A 188 3.03 -6.21 15.19
N SER A 189 3.72 -5.54 14.28
CA SER A 189 4.47 -6.18 13.20
C SER A 189 5.94 -5.83 13.38
N GLY A 190 6.82 -6.81 13.21
CA GLY A 190 8.25 -6.62 13.35
C GLY A 190 8.99 -7.42 12.29
N ALA A 191 10.03 -6.83 11.73
CA ALA A 191 10.91 -7.50 10.77
C ALA A 191 12.36 -7.30 11.18
N TYR A 192 13.19 -8.31 10.95
CA TYR A 192 14.60 -8.30 11.31
C TYR A 192 15.47 -8.83 10.17
N MET A 193 16.70 -8.34 10.10
CA MET A 193 17.71 -8.73 9.11
C MET A 193 19.11 -8.69 9.74
N PRO A 194 20.10 -9.42 9.18
CA PRO A 194 21.45 -9.44 9.73
C PRO A 194 22.16 -8.09 9.57
N LEU A 195 23.04 -7.80 10.54
CA LEU A 195 23.96 -6.68 10.53
C LEU A 195 25.30 -7.13 9.94
N PHE A 196 25.70 -6.50 8.84
CA PHE A 196 27.03 -6.65 8.27
C PHE A 196 27.43 -5.37 7.53
N ASP A 197 28.73 -5.19 7.33
CA ASP A 197 29.24 -3.95 6.74
C ASP A 197 28.79 -3.76 5.29
N GLY A 198 28.38 -2.54 4.95
CA GLY A 198 27.90 -2.17 3.62
C GLY A 198 26.52 -2.68 3.25
N ALA A 199 25.78 -3.32 4.18
CA ALA A 199 24.43 -3.79 3.93
C ALA A 199 23.46 -2.63 3.71
N ARG A 200 22.59 -2.76 2.71
CA ARG A 200 21.52 -1.80 2.42
C ARG A 200 20.20 -2.52 2.27
N TYR A 201 19.19 -2.04 2.98
CA TYR A 201 17.87 -2.66 3.05
C TYR A 201 16.77 -1.65 2.77
N GLN A 202 15.71 -2.14 2.12
CA GLN A 202 14.46 -1.40 1.96
C GLN A 202 13.38 -2.08 2.80
N VAL A 203 12.78 -1.31 3.71
CA VAL A 203 11.67 -1.73 4.56
C VAL A 203 10.36 -1.38 3.88
N PHE A 204 9.45 -2.33 3.86
CA PHE A 204 8.14 -2.20 3.27
C PHE A 204 7.05 -2.53 4.27
N MET A 205 5.89 -1.95 4.05
CA MET A 205 4.65 -2.34 4.71
C MET A 205 3.64 -2.82 3.67
N ASP A 206 3.13 -4.04 3.84
CA ASP A 206 2.04 -4.53 3.01
C ASP A 206 0.72 -3.84 3.38
N PRO A 207 -0.29 -3.86 2.49
CA PRO A 207 -1.61 -3.31 2.79
C PRO A 207 -2.38 -4.04 3.91
N ARG A 208 -1.89 -5.18 4.39
CA ARG A 208 -2.46 -5.93 5.52
C ARG A 208 -1.83 -5.53 6.86
N GLY A 209 -0.75 -4.76 6.86
CA GLY A 209 -0.03 -4.31 8.05
C GLY A 209 1.20 -5.15 8.42
N ALA A 210 1.68 -6.02 7.55
CA ALA A 210 2.93 -6.74 7.75
C ALA A 210 4.13 -5.90 7.31
N LEU A 211 5.11 -5.77 8.20
CA LEU A 211 6.45 -5.29 7.86
C LEU A 211 7.27 -6.41 7.26
N PHE A 212 8.02 -6.10 6.21
CA PHE A 212 9.03 -6.99 5.67
C PHE A 212 10.17 -6.18 5.05
N ILE A 213 11.32 -6.82 4.90
CA ILE A 213 12.56 -6.19 4.47
C ILE A 213 13.05 -6.89 3.22
N ARG A 214 13.52 -6.12 2.23
CA ARG A 214 14.21 -6.65 1.05
C ARG A 214 15.61 -6.06 0.97
N PRO A 215 16.61 -6.82 0.46
CA PRO A 215 17.92 -6.26 0.16
C PRO A 215 17.79 -5.18 -0.91
N ASP A 216 18.54 -4.09 -0.74
CA ASP A 216 18.68 -3.02 -1.72
C ASP A 216 20.05 -3.17 -2.43
N GLY A 217 20.00 -3.70 -3.65
CA GLY A 217 21.17 -3.97 -4.50
C GLY A 217 21.76 -5.39 -4.37
N GLU A 218 22.60 -5.75 -5.34
CA GLU A 218 23.19 -7.09 -5.47
C GLU A 218 24.19 -7.42 -4.35
N ALA A 219 25.01 -6.45 -3.93
CA ALA A 219 26.00 -6.64 -2.87
C ALA A 219 25.36 -7.11 -1.55
N THR A 220 24.24 -6.49 -1.14
CA THR A 220 23.49 -6.92 0.05
C THR A 220 22.90 -8.32 -0.16
N ALA A 221 22.31 -8.58 -1.33
CA ALA A 221 21.71 -9.87 -1.63
C ALA A 221 22.74 -11.02 -1.62
N GLU A 222 23.96 -10.79 -2.11
CA GLU A 222 25.06 -11.75 -2.01
C GLU A 222 25.56 -11.90 -0.58
N GLY A 223 25.67 -10.80 0.18
CA GLY A 223 26.03 -10.82 1.60
C GLY A 223 25.08 -11.69 2.42
N LEU A 224 23.78 -11.54 2.19
CA LEU A 224 22.74 -12.39 2.80
C LEU A 224 22.94 -13.87 2.47
N LYS A 225 23.15 -14.22 1.20
CA LYS A 225 23.40 -15.61 0.79
C LYS A 225 24.63 -16.21 1.47
N ARG A 226 25.71 -15.44 1.62
CA ARG A 226 26.94 -15.88 2.32
C ARG A 226 26.69 -16.15 3.80
N LEU A 227 25.77 -15.41 4.42
CA LEU A 227 25.33 -15.57 5.80
C LEU A 227 24.22 -16.63 5.97
N GLY A 228 23.78 -17.27 4.89
CA GLY A 228 22.73 -18.30 4.91
C GLY A 228 21.30 -17.76 5.00
N TRP A 229 21.07 -16.53 4.54
CA TRP A 229 19.77 -15.85 4.49
C TRP A 229 19.14 -15.83 3.09
#